data_AF-H2YBP2-F1
#
_entry.id   AF-H2YBP2-F1
#
_cell.length_a   1.000
_cell.length_b   1.000
_cell.length_c   1.000
_cell.angle_alpha   90.00
_cell.angle_beta   90.00
_cell.angle_gamma   90.00
#
_symmetry.space_group_name_H-M   'P 1'
#
loop_
_entity.id
_entity.type
_entity.pdbx_description
1 polymer ?
#
loop_
_entity_poly.entity_id
_entity_poly.type
_entity_poly.pdbx_seq_one_letter_code
_entity_poly.pdbx_strand_id
1 'polypeptide(L)'
;CTKGHRCKKKCSDDCGNCMEKVEKMVPMCCHIEKMPCYKDPAEHTCTKPCSKILSCEHTCSNVCGVNCVTECLEKVTVNLACGHESKVVCHLSKDPDKSLCTEQCNEQLQCGHLCKGTCSKCMQGRLHEKCGKKCTRTLFCGHPCRESCSVNCPPCTRPCETRCEHSKCKKNCLEPCTLCTEKCEWRCAHFKCGKLCSEPCDRPPCNEPCDKVLKCTHVCIGLCGEPCPKLCRDCDKEKVTEIFFGDEDETDARFVELPECGHVFTYEGLDKWMGMHQDDKSDDGEDANIQLKKCPRCSTPIRGARRYGEIINDQLKAINKVKERSHGTKSEIASATRALSAKINGKEGNECHFKDDIAGLRKRLESKPKSMSALKVIEHQYSGLCALSAVQIKIKKYIQIAGGMLRDDISHIHSWLMKPRSRFSEQEIEDFAKEEKRIRQGYFFVVILNNFNKNKLNLSNKFKKIIHKMGIFILKDLYQVIRVIKIVKKSLLENGKMSKSEREMIVKAMGLSKGHWYKCKKGHIYCIADCGGATVQGVCPECKGVIGGSGHRLHKDNAVATEMDGATRPAYDPMNNYIPPED
;
A
#
# COMPACT_ATOMS: atom_id res chain seq x y z
N CYS A 1 -72.85 -32.71 -1.92
CA CYS A 1 -71.96 -33.60 -2.72
C CYS A 1 -72.14 -35.04 -2.27
N THR A 2 -71.54 -36.02 -2.95
CA THR A 2 -71.64 -37.46 -2.61
C THR A 2 -71.12 -37.83 -1.22
N LYS A 3 -70.38 -36.93 -0.56
CA LYS A 3 -69.88 -37.10 0.82
C LYS A 3 -70.71 -36.34 1.87
N GLY A 4 -71.92 -35.90 1.53
CA GLY A 4 -72.87 -35.29 2.49
C GLY A 4 -72.69 -33.79 2.76
N HIS A 5 -71.77 -33.09 2.10
CA HIS A 5 -71.63 -31.64 2.27
C HIS A 5 -72.79 -30.87 1.61
N ARG A 6 -73.41 -29.95 2.36
CA ARG A 6 -74.52 -29.09 1.90
C ARG A 6 -74.00 -28.03 0.92
N CYS A 7 -74.69 -27.88 -0.21
CA CYS A 7 -74.39 -26.83 -1.18
C CYS A 7 -74.84 -25.47 -0.61
N LYS A 8 -73.96 -24.47 -0.66
CA LYS A 8 -74.24 -23.10 -0.20
C LYS A 8 -74.76 -22.18 -1.32
N LYS A 9 -74.89 -22.69 -2.55
CA LYS A 9 -75.47 -21.96 -3.70
C LYS A 9 -77.00 -22.02 -3.68
N LYS A 10 -77.66 -21.15 -4.44
CA LYS A 10 -79.12 -21.17 -4.59
C LYS A 10 -79.54 -22.44 -5.33
N CYS A 11 -80.74 -22.96 -5.02
CA CYS A 11 -81.24 -24.23 -5.58
C CYS A 11 -81.37 -24.22 -7.12
N SER A 12 -81.39 -23.04 -7.75
CA SER A 12 -81.44 -22.85 -9.19
C SER A 12 -80.08 -22.96 -9.90
N ASP A 13 -78.98 -22.88 -9.15
CA ASP A 13 -77.63 -22.80 -9.72
C ASP A 13 -77.01 -24.20 -9.81
N ASP A 14 -76.22 -24.44 -10.86
CA ASP A 14 -75.42 -25.67 -10.93
C ASP A 14 -74.46 -25.73 -9.73
N CYS A 15 -74.65 -26.78 -8.93
CA CYS A 15 -73.92 -27.00 -7.70
C CYS A 15 -72.41 -27.16 -8.00
N GLY A 16 -72.04 -27.76 -9.13
CA GLY A 16 -70.66 -27.98 -9.54
C GLY A 16 -69.82 -28.77 -8.52
N ASN A 17 -68.50 -28.64 -8.63
CA ASN A 17 -67.54 -29.33 -7.76
C ASN A 17 -67.58 -28.83 -6.31
N CYS A 18 -67.52 -29.77 -5.36
CA CYS A 18 -67.63 -29.46 -3.92
C CYS A 18 -66.35 -28.83 -3.37
N MET A 19 -66.40 -27.53 -3.08
CA MET A 19 -65.26 -26.73 -2.59
C MET A 19 -65.01 -26.80 -1.07
N GLU A 20 -65.83 -27.54 -0.31
CA GLU A 20 -65.59 -27.75 1.13
C GLU A 20 -64.22 -28.42 1.36
N LYS A 21 -63.40 -27.81 2.21
CA LYS A 21 -62.04 -28.29 2.50
C LYS A 21 -62.11 -29.43 3.50
N VAL A 22 -61.70 -30.62 3.08
CA VAL A 22 -61.61 -31.81 3.92
C VAL A 22 -60.16 -32.25 4.06
N GLU A 23 -59.85 -32.85 5.20
CA GLU A 23 -58.55 -33.48 5.44
C GLU A 23 -58.49 -34.81 4.68
N LYS A 24 -57.54 -34.92 3.76
CA LYS A 24 -57.26 -36.17 3.03
C LYS A 24 -55.77 -36.48 3.13
N MET A 25 -55.43 -37.76 3.13
CA MET A 25 -54.05 -38.24 3.08
C MET A 25 -53.58 -38.29 1.62
N VAL A 26 -52.46 -37.64 1.30
CA VAL A 26 -51.82 -37.71 -0.02
C VAL A 26 -51.08 -39.04 -0.15
N PRO A 27 -51.48 -39.96 -1.06
CA PRO A 27 -50.97 -41.33 -1.10
C PRO A 27 -49.45 -41.43 -1.32
N MET A 28 -48.87 -40.48 -2.06
CA MET A 28 -47.45 -40.49 -2.43
C MET A 28 -46.50 -40.12 -1.28
N CYS A 29 -46.99 -39.46 -0.23
CA CYS A 29 -46.15 -39.01 0.89
C CYS A 29 -46.79 -39.19 2.27
N CYS A 30 -47.99 -39.78 2.34
CA CYS A 30 -48.77 -40.02 3.55
C CYS A 30 -49.06 -38.78 4.40
N HIS A 31 -48.87 -37.57 3.87
CA HIS A 31 -49.19 -36.33 4.56
C HIS A 31 -50.68 -36.01 4.49
N ILE A 32 -51.26 -35.69 5.65
CA ILE A 32 -52.65 -35.21 5.74
C ILE A 32 -52.70 -33.71 5.42
N GLU A 33 -53.45 -33.33 4.38
CA GLU A 33 -53.66 -31.93 3.99
C GLU A 33 -55.14 -31.60 3.76
N LYS A 34 -55.48 -30.32 3.95
CA LYS A 34 -56.82 -29.79 3.71
C LYS A 34 -56.96 -29.42 2.23
N MET A 35 -57.83 -30.12 1.53
CA MET A 35 -58.07 -29.92 0.10
C MET A 35 -59.57 -29.98 -0.24
N PRO A 36 -60.02 -29.37 -1.34
CA PRO A 36 -61.41 -29.42 -1.74
C PRO A 36 -61.92 -30.87 -1.86
N CYS A 37 -63.15 -31.10 -1.40
CA CYS A 37 -63.77 -32.43 -1.38
C CYS A 37 -63.75 -33.14 -2.74
N TYR A 38 -63.87 -32.41 -3.85
CA TYR A 38 -63.84 -32.98 -5.19
C TYR A 38 -62.44 -33.36 -5.69
N LYS A 39 -61.36 -32.76 -5.17
CA LYS A 39 -60.00 -32.94 -5.68
C LYS A 39 -59.43 -34.30 -5.24
N ASP A 40 -58.86 -35.06 -6.18
CA ASP A 40 -58.22 -36.34 -5.91
C ASP A 40 -56.93 -36.14 -5.09
N PRO A 41 -56.76 -36.82 -3.94
CA PRO A 41 -55.52 -36.84 -3.18
C PRO A 41 -54.27 -37.22 -3.98
N ALA A 42 -54.38 -38.06 -5.02
CA ALA A 42 -53.25 -38.50 -5.83
C ALA A 42 -52.70 -37.40 -6.75
N GLU A 43 -53.54 -36.46 -7.17
CA GLU A 43 -53.17 -35.31 -8.03
C GLU A 43 -52.76 -34.07 -7.22
N HIS A 44 -52.68 -34.18 -5.89
CA HIS A 44 -52.35 -33.07 -5.01
C HIS A 44 -50.86 -33.02 -4.69
N THR A 45 -50.22 -31.92 -5.10
CA THR A 45 -48.86 -31.59 -4.68
C THR A 45 -48.83 -31.23 -3.21
N CYS A 46 -48.07 -32.00 -2.44
CA CYS A 46 -47.92 -31.77 -1.01
C CYS A 46 -47.17 -30.45 -0.75
N THR A 47 -47.66 -29.70 0.22
CA THR A 47 -47.12 -28.40 0.65
C THR A 47 -46.36 -28.50 1.97
N LYS A 48 -46.40 -29.66 2.65
CA LYS A 48 -45.60 -29.90 3.86
C LYS A 48 -44.10 -29.94 3.55
N PRO A 49 -43.24 -29.51 4.50
CA PRO A 49 -41.80 -29.59 4.34
C PRO A 49 -41.36 -31.05 4.15
N CYS A 50 -40.35 -31.27 3.31
CA CYS A 50 -39.79 -32.58 3.08
C CYS A 50 -39.03 -33.06 4.34
N SER A 51 -39.44 -34.18 4.93
CA SER A 51 -38.77 -34.76 6.10
C SER A 51 -37.51 -35.57 5.78
N LYS A 52 -37.02 -35.52 4.53
CA LYS A 52 -35.85 -36.29 4.12
C LYS A 52 -34.57 -35.63 4.65
N ILE A 53 -33.74 -36.41 5.32
CA ILE A 53 -32.41 -36.00 5.77
C ILE A 53 -31.43 -36.20 4.61
N LEU A 54 -30.67 -35.15 4.28
CA LEU A 54 -29.64 -35.17 3.25
C LEU A 54 -28.39 -35.89 3.75
N SER A 55 -27.46 -36.23 2.85
CA SER A 55 -26.18 -36.87 3.18
C SER A 55 -25.25 -36.01 4.08
N CYS A 56 -25.58 -34.74 4.25
CA CYS A 56 -24.92 -33.81 5.16
C CYS A 56 -25.66 -33.66 6.51
N GLU A 57 -26.57 -34.58 6.82
CA GLU A 57 -27.38 -34.65 8.06
C GLU A 57 -28.37 -33.49 8.28
N HIS A 58 -28.46 -32.54 7.33
CA HIS A 58 -29.48 -31.48 7.33
C HIS A 58 -30.80 -31.93 6.70
N THR A 59 -31.91 -31.34 7.13
CA THR A 59 -33.24 -31.59 6.58
C THR A 59 -33.40 -30.89 5.22
N CYS A 60 -34.06 -31.55 4.26
CA CYS A 60 -34.33 -30.99 2.94
C CYS A 60 -35.19 -29.71 3.02
N SER A 61 -34.75 -28.65 2.36
CA SER A 61 -35.44 -27.35 2.35
C SER A 61 -36.65 -27.28 1.40
N ASN A 62 -36.88 -28.30 0.57
CA ASN A 62 -38.00 -28.34 -0.38
C ASN A 62 -39.29 -28.85 0.28
N VAL A 63 -40.43 -28.63 -0.38
CA VAL A 63 -41.70 -29.26 -0.02
C VAL A 63 -41.74 -30.72 -0.49
N CYS A 64 -42.53 -31.53 0.21
CA CYS A 64 -42.70 -32.94 -0.09
C CYS A 64 -43.38 -33.14 -1.46
N GLY A 65 -42.93 -34.12 -2.24
CA GLY A 65 -43.42 -34.35 -3.61
C GLY A 65 -42.66 -33.61 -4.71
N VAL A 66 -41.75 -32.70 -4.36
CA VAL A 66 -40.74 -32.13 -5.28
C VAL A 66 -39.40 -32.84 -5.07
N ASN A 67 -38.60 -32.98 -6.12
CA ASN A 67 -37.25 -33.56 -6.03
C ASN A 67 -36.43 -32.84 -4.94
N CYS A 68 -35.77 -33.60 -4.08
CA CYS A 68 -34.97 -33.05 -2.98
C CYS A 68 -33.76 -32.29 -3.52
N VAL A 69 -33.35 -31.22 -2.82
CA VAL A 69 -32.13 -30.49 -3.15
C VAL A 69 -30.90 -31.39 -2.99
N THR A 70 -30.02 -31.38 -3.98
CA THR A 70 -28.72 -32.06 -3.93
C THR A 70 -27.65 -31.21 -3.23
N GLU A 71 -27.83 -29.89 -3.22
CA GLU A 71 -26.92 -28.92 -2.60
C GLU A 71 -27.58 -28.30 -1.37
N CYS A 72 -27.04 -28.61 -0.19
CA CYS A 72 -27.58 -28.08 1.07
C CYS A 72 -27.19 -26.60 1.26
N LEU A 73 -28.19 -25.76 1.52
CA LEU A 73 -28.04 -24.31 1.73
C LEU A 73 -27.90 -23.91 3.20
N GLU A 74 -27.91 -24.88 4.13
CA GLU A 74 -27.73 -24.60 5.56
C GLU A 74 -26.37 -23.98 5.86
N LYS A 75 -26.32 -23.06 6.82
CA LYS A 75 -25.07 -22.37 7.19
C LYS A 75 -24.36 -23.15 8.29
N VAL A 76 -23.17 -23.64 8.00
CA VAL A 76 -22.30 -24.35 8.94
C VAL A 76 -21.06 -23.51 9.27
N THR A 77 -20.58 -23.59 10.51
CA THR A 77 -19.33 -22.94 10.92
C THR A 77 -18.15 -23.84 10.56
N VAL A 78 -17.17 -23.29 9.84
CA VAL A 78 -15.95 -23.99 9.42
C VAL A 78 -14.72 -23.16 9.72
N ASN A 79 -13.60 -23.83 9.95
CA ASN A 79 -12.29 -23.19 10.04
C ASN A 79 -11.69 -23.02 8.65
N LEU A 80 -11.48 -21.77 8.22
CA LEU A 80 -10.85 -21.44 6.94
C LEU A 80 -9.33 -21.67 7.00
N ALA A 81 -8.67 -21.76 5.84
CA ALA A 81 -7.21 -21.94 5.80
C ALA A 81 -6.45 -20.83 6.56
N CYS A 82 -7.00 -19.61 6.62
CA CYS A 82 -6.45 -18.50 7.38
C CYS A 82 -6.50 -18.66 8.90
N GLY A 83 -7.06 -19.76 9.42
CA GLY A 83 -7.20 -20.02 10.85
C GLY A 83 -8.38 -19.28 11.51
N HIS A 84 -9.21 -18.60 10.72
CA HIS A 84 -10.42 -17.94 11.19
C HIS A 84 -11.66 -18.83 11.01
N GLU A 85 -12.61 -18.73 11.93
CA GLU A 85 -13.92 -19.35 11.80
C GLU A 85 -14.82 -18.51 10.89
N SER A 86 -15.57 -19.16 10.01
CA SER A 86 -16.53 -18.51 9.11
C SER A 86 -17.79 -19.36 8.92
N LYS A 87 -18.93 -18.70 8.71
CA LYS A 87 -20.20 -19.35 8.41
C LYS A 87 -20.34 -19.50 6.90
N VAL A 88 -20.25 -20.73 6.40
CA VAL A 88 -20.37 -21.07 4.98
C VAL A 88 -21.59 -21.94 4.74
N VAL A 89 -22.10 -21.96 3.50
CA VAL A 89 -23.17 -22.89 3.11
C VAL A 89 -22.64 -24.33 3.08
N CYS A 90 -23.45 -25.28 3.52
CA CYS A 90 -23.05 -26.66 3.82
C CYS A 90 -22.46 -27.38 2.59
N HIS A 91 -23.00 -27.17 1.39
CA HIS A 91 -22.41 -27.75 0.17
C HIS A 91 -20.98 -27.25 -0.12
N LEU A 92 -20.59 -26.07 0.38
CA LEU A 92 -19.23 -25.51 0.30
C LEU A 92 -18.35 -25.89 1.50
N SER A 93 -18.87 -26.59 2.51
CA SER A 93 -18.09 -26.98 3.70
C SER A 93 -16.89 -27.88 3.40
N LYS A 94 -16.94 -28.63 2.28
CA LYS A 94 -15.83 -29.47 1.80
C LYS A 94 -14.71 -28.67 1.14
N ASP A 95 -14.97 -27.43 0.74
CA ASP A 95 -14.02 -26.49 0.14
C ASP A 95 -14.28 -25.06 0.63
N PRO A 96 -14.05 -24.79 1.94
CA PRO A 96 -14.42 -23.53 2.59
C PRO A 96 -13.75 -22.30 1.98
N ASP A 97 -12.57 -22.46 1.39
CA ASP A 97 -11.73 -21.36 0.92
C ASP A 97 -12.28 -20.68 -0.34
N LYS A 98 -13.33 -21.25 -0.97
CA LYS A 98 -14.16 -20.51 -1.94
C LYS A 98 -14.94 -19.36 -1.30
N SER A 99 -15.16 -19.42 0.01
CA SER A 99 -15.77 -18.33 0.76
C SER A 99 -14.69 -17.33 1.23
N LEU A 100 -14.96 -16.05 1.04
CA LEU A 100 -14.04 -14.99 1.46
C LEU A 100 -14.13 -14.79 2.98
N CYS A 101 -12.98 -14.87 3.67
CA CYS A 101 -12.85 -14.52 5.07
C CYS A 101 -13.07 -13.01 5.29
N THR A 102 -14.10 -12.68 6.08
CA THR A 102 -14.47 -11.29 6.39
C THR A 102 -13.98 -10.80 7.75
N GLU A 103 -13.28 -11.66 8.50
CA GLU A 103 -12.65 -11.29 9.78
C GLU A 103 -11.68 -10.12 9.63
N GLN A 104 -11.54 -9.34 10.71
CA GLN A 104 -10.65 -8.18 10.73
C GLN A 104 -9.19 -8.62 10.80
N CYS A 105 -8.32 -7.97 10.03
CA CYS A 105 -6.90 -8.31 9.99
C CYS A 105 -6.17 -8.00 11.31
N ASN A 106 -6.38 -6.82 11.87
CA ASN A 106 -5.81 -6.35 13.15
C ASN A 106 -4.27 -6.43 13.30
N GLU A 107 -3.53 -6.74 12.25
CA GLU A 107 -2.06 -6.74 12.25
C GLU A 107 -1.51 -5.31 12.41
N GLN A 108 -0.39 -5.17 13.12
CA GLN A 108 0.25 -3.86 13.32
C GLN A 108 1.03 -3.44 12.07
N LEU A 109 0.59 -2.35 11.43
CA LEU A 109 1.26 -1.75 10.28
C LEU A 109 2.56 -1.06 10.71
N GLN A 110 3.48 -0.80 9.77
CA GLN A 110 4.74 -0.08 10.04
C GLN A 110 4.51 1.34 10.60
N CYS A 111 3.33 1.93 10.36
CA CYS A 111 2.96 3.22 10.97
C CYS A 111 2.49 3.13 12.43
N GLY A 112 2.54 1.94 13.04
CA GLY A 112 2.14 1.67 14.43
C GLY A 112 0.63 1.48 14.65
N HIS A 113 -0.18 1.58 13.59
CA HIS A 113 -1.64 1.41 13.68
C HIS A 113 -2.08 0.02 13.26
N LEU A 114 -3.19 -0.46 13.83
CA LEU A 114 -3.80 -1.74 13.45
C LEU A 114 -4.46 -1.66 12.07
N CYS A 115 -4.28 -2.70 11.26
CA CYS A 115 -4.92 -2.84 9.96
C CYS A 115 -6.43 -3.04 10.10
N LYS A 116 -7.22 -2.12 9.53
CA LYS A 116 -8.69 -2.19 9.50
C LYS A 116 -9.26 -2.96 8.30
N GLY A 117 -8.39 -3.57 7.49
CA GLY A 117 -8.80 -4.40 6.36
C GLY A 117 -9.39 -5.73 6.83
N THR A 118 -10.07 -6.43 5.92
CA THR A 118 -10.50 -7.81 6.17
C THR A 118 -9.41 -8.80 5.76
N CYS A 119 -9.42 -9.99 6.36
CA CYS A 119 -8.49 -11.06 6.07
C CYS A 119 -8.44 -11.38 4.57
N SER A 120 -9.57 -11.49 3.87
CA SER A 120 -9.58 -11.68 2.41
C SER A 120 -8.96 -10.52 1.63
N LYS A 121 -9.24 -9.27 2.00
CA LYS A 121 -8.65 -8.10 1.32
C LYS A 121 -7.15 -7.96 1.58
N CYS A 122 -6.70 -8.33 2.78
CA CYS A 122 -5.30 -8.34 3.14
C CYS A 122 -4.56 -9.60 2.64
N MET A 123 -5.26 -10.47 1.89
CA MET A 123 -4.76 -11.78 1.49
C MET A 123 -4.16 -12.55 2.67
N GLN A 124 -4.85 -12.56 3.80
CA GLN A 124 -4.44 -13.24 5.03
C GLN A 124 -3.14 -12.64 5.63
N GLY A 125 -3.00 -11.31 5.55
CA GLY A 125 -1.85 -10.56 6.08
C GLY A 125 -0.66 -10.44 5.12
N ARG A 126 -0.82 -10.83 3.85
CA ARG A 126 0.26 -10.81 2.83
C ARG A 126 0.36 -9.47 2.11
N LEU A 127 -0.77 -8.81 1.87
CA LEU A 127 -0.85 -7.50 1.23
C LEU A 127 -1.82 -6.61 2.00
N HIS A 128 -1.30 -5.89 2.98
CA HIS A 128 -2.14 -5.04 3.81
C HIS A 128 -2.79 -3.90 3.00
N GLU A 129 -4.00 -3.53 3.40
CA GLU A 129 -4.59 -2.28 2.91
C GLU A 129 -3.91 -1.07 3.57
N LYS A 130 -3.96 0.09 2.90
CA LYS A 130 -3.50 1.36 3.46
C LYS A 130 -4.15 1.60 4.83
N CYS A 131 -3.39 2.21 5.75
CA CYS A 131 -3.90 2.52 7.08
C CYS A 131 -5.20 3.33 7.00
N GLY A 132 -6.26 2.90 7.70
CA GLY A 132 -7.53 3.63 7.70
C GLY A 132 -7.54 4.89 8.58
N LYS A 133 -6.49 5.15 9.36
CA LYS A 133 -6.45 6.31 10.28
C LYS A 133 -6.02 7.57 9.54
N LYS A 134 -6.76 8.66 9.71
CA LYS A 134 -6.41 9.97 9.16
C LYS A 134 -5.11 10.47 9.79
N CYS A 135 -4.21 11.01 8.98
CA CYS A 135 -2.99 11.63 9.48
C CYS A 135 -3.30 13.00 10.10
N THR A 136 -2.76 13.28 11.29
CA THR A 136 -2.88 14.57 11.99
C THR A 136 -1.61 15.43 11.88
N ARG A 137 -0.57 14.93 11.20
CA ARG A 137 0.72 15.62 11.08
C ARG A 137 0.63 16.81 10.13
N THR A 138 1.39 17.87 10.43
CA THR A 138 1.57 19.03 9.56
C THR A 138 2.83 18.81 8.71
N LEU A 139 2.70 18.97 7.39
CA LEU A 139 3.81 18.84 6.44
C LEU A 139 4.81 20.00 6.58
N PHE A 140 6.02 19.85 6.06
CA PHE A 140 7.07 20.89 6.07
C PHE A 140 6.61 22.22 5.45
N CYS A 141 5.64 22.18 4.52
CA CYS A 141 5.04 23.37 3.91
C CYS A 141 3.98 24.09 4.79
N GLY A 142 3.72 23.58 6.00
CA GLY A 142 2.73 24.11 6.94
C GLY A 142 1.29 23.63 6.71
N HIS A 143 1.04 22.77 5.72
CA HIS A 143 -0.30 22.22 5.47
C HIS A 143 -0.57 20.96 6.28
N PRO A 144 -1.81 20.77 6.79
CA PRO A 144 -2.20 19.51 7.43
C PRO A 144 -2.26 18.39 6.38
N CYS A 145 -1.73 17.21 6.73
CA CYS A 145 -1.83 16.02 5.90
C CYS A 145 -3.30 15.56 5.81
N ARG A 146 -3.80 15.29 4.59
CA ARG A 146 -5.19 14.80 4.36
C ARG A 146 -5.26 13.31 4.04
N GLU A 147 -4.11 12.65 4.03
CA GLU A 147 -3.99 11.26 3.62
C GLU A 147 -4.03 10.32 4.81
N SER A 148 -4.17 9.03 4.51
CA SER A 148 -4.02 7.96 5.50
C SER A 148 -2.63 7.99 6.14
N CYS A 149 -2.59 7.65 7.43
CA CYS A 149 -1.35 7.56 8.18
C CYS A 149 -0.40 6.55 7.53
N SER A 150 0.87 6.89 7.51
CA SER A 150 1.99 6.12 6.98
C SER A 150 3.25 6.60 7.72
N VAL A 151 4.36 5.87 7.58
CA VAL A 151 5.64 6.27 8.21
C VAL A 151 6.01 7.69 7.78
N ASN A 152 6.16 7.89 6.47
CA ASN A 152 6.41 9.20 5.87
C ASN A 152 5.14 9.76 5.26
N CYS A 153 4.82 11.05 5.47
CA CYS A 153 3.63 11.65 4.86
C CYS A 153 3.83 11.90 3.34
N PRO A 154 2.78 11.77 2.52
CA PRO A 154 2.87 12.13 1.11
C PRO A 154 3.14 13.63 0.91
N PRO A 155 3.73 14.02 -0.23
CA PRO A 155 3.94 15.42 -0.57
C PRO A 155 2.61 16.18 -0.70
N CYS A 156 2.65 17.48 -0.45
CA CYS A 156 1.46 18.32 -0.47
C CYS A 156 0.96 18.59 -1.90
N THR A 157 -0.32 18.35 -2.15
CA THR A 157 -1.00 18.63 -3.43
C THR A 157 -1.86 19.89 -3.40
N ARG A 158 -1.88 20.64 -2.29
CA ARG A 158 -2.64 21.89 -2.18
C ARG A 158 -2.03 22.99 -3.06
N PRO A 159 -2.81 24.02 -3.44
CA PRO A 159 -2.23 25.24 -3.99
C PRO A 159 -1.26 25.87 -2.99
N CYS A 160 -0.18 26.46 -3.51
CA CYS A 160 0.78 27.16 -2.67
C CYS A 160 0.14 28.43 -2.07
N GLU A 161 0.41 28.69 -0.80
CA GLU A 161 -0.09 29.87 -0.08
C GLU A 161 0.99 30.94 0.13
N THR A 162 2.22 30.70 -0.34
CA THR A 162 3.28 31.70 -0.34
C THR A 162 2.85 32.91 -1.18
N ARG A 163 2.95 34.09 -0.58
CA ARG A 163 2.71 35.37 -1.23
C ARG A 163 3.70 36.39 -0.71
N CYS A 164 4.00 37.37 -1.54
CA CYS A 164 4.57 38.64 -1.13
C CYS A 164 3.54 39.74 -1.44
N GLU A 165 3.92 41.00 -1.23
CA GLU A 165 3.07 42.15 -1.52
C GLU A 165 2.84 42.34 -3.03
N HIS A 166 3.80 41.88 -3.84
CA HIS A 166 3.75 41.95 -5.29
C HIS A 166 2.86 40.87 -5.91
N SER A 167 2.97 39.64 -5.42
CA SER A 167 2.29 38.51 -6.06
C SER A 167 2.03 37.33 -5.14
N LYS A 168 1.02 36.53 -5.50
CA LYS A 168 0.71 35.24 -4.88
C LYS A 168 1.19 34.10 -5.77
N CYS A 169 1.79 33.07 -5.18
CA CYS A 169 2.22 31.88 -5.90
C CYS A 169 1.00 31.16 -6.53
N LYS A 170 1.06 30.91 -7.84
CA LYS A 170 0.00 30.21 -8.60
C LYS A 170 0.26 28.71 -8.78
N LYS A 171 1.38 28.20 -8.28
CA LYS A 171 1.80 26.79 -8.44
C LYS A 171 1.22 25.90 -7.33
N ASN A 172 1.28 24.59 -7.55
CA ASN A 172 1.01 23.64 -6.46
C ASN A 172 2.10 23.71 -5.39
N CYS A 173 1.77 23.32 -4.16
CA CYS A 173 2.66 23.48 -3.02
C CYS A 173 3.97 22.71 -3.19
N LEU A 174 3.93 21.51 -3.78
CA LEU A 174 5.14 20.71 -4.06
C LEU A 174 6.06 21.35 -5.11
N GLU A 175 5.54 22.19 -6.00
CA GLU A 175 6.37 22.85 -7.01
C GLU A 175 7.20 23.96 -6.35
N PRO A 176 8.51 24.05 -6.65
CA PRO A 176 9.35 25.14 -6.17
C PRO A 176 8.75 26.51 -6.53
N CYS A 177 8.64 27.36 -5.52
CA CYS A 177 8.12 28.72 -5.67
C CYS A 177 9.14 29.56 -6.44
N THR A 178 8.67 30.30 -7.44
CA THR A 178 9.51 31.32 -8.07
C THR A 178 9.72 32.45 -7.06
N LEU A 179 10.98 32.80 -6.79
CA LEU A 179 11.33 33.91 -5.92
C LEU A 179 10.92 35.24 -6.58
N CYS A 180 10.48 36.21 -5.79
CA CYS A 180 10.00 37.49 -6.29
C CYS A 180 11.18 38.39 -6.70
N THR A 181 11.22 38.76 -7.98
CA THR A 181 12.26 39.61 -8.58
C THR A 181 11.85 41.09 -8.69
N GLU A 182 10.73 41.48 -8.07
CA GLU A 182 10.32 42.89 -7.99
C GLU A 182 11.12 43.62 -6.90
N LYS A 183 11.26 44.93 -7.06
CA LYS A 183 11.97 45.78 -6.08
C LYS A 183 11.21 45.77 -4.76
N CYS A 184 11.92 45.63 -3.64
CA CYS A 184 11.29 45.63 -2.33
C CYS A 184 10.67 46.99 -2.01
N GLU A 185 9.37 47.03 -1.74
CA GLU A 185 8.66 48.27 -1.40
C GLU A 185 8.80 48.69 0.07
N TRP A 186 9.57 47.93 0.88
CA TRP A 186 9.71 48.19 2.31
C TRP A 186 10.44 49.51 2.58
N ARG A 187 9.64 50.55 2.84
CA ARG A 187 10.09 51.91 3.10
C ARG A 187 9.32 52.53 4.26
N CYS A 188 9.98 53.44 4.97
CA CYS A 188 9.41 54.32 5.97
C CYS A 188 10.06 55.71 5.80
N ALA A 189 9.69 56.68 6.65
CA ALA A 189 10.32 58.00 6.63
C ALA A 189 11.84 57.93 6.89
N HIS A 190 12.31 56.92 7.63
CA HIS A 190 13.70 56.78 8.07
C HIS A 190 14.57 55.97 7.10
N PHE A 191 14.01 54.94 6.48
CA PHE A 191 14.77 53.95 5.71
C PHE A 191 14.01 53.47 4.47
N LYS A 192 14.75 53.13 3.40
CA LYS A 192 14.21 52.58 2.15
C LYS A 192 15.08 51.42 1.66
N CYS A 193 14.46 50.28 1.37
CA CYS A 193 15.17 49.12 0.81
C CYS A 193 15.52 49.33 -0.67
N GLY A 194 16.75 48.97 -1.06
CA GLY A 194 17.21 48.99 -2.45
C GLY A 194 17.21 47.62 -3.15
N LYS A 195 16.98 46.53 -2.41
CA LYS A 195 17.12 45.14 -2.85
C LYS A 195 15.86 44.56 -3.49
N LEU A 196 15.98 43.37 -4.07
CA LEU A 196 14.83 42.61 -4.56
C LEU A 196 14.03 42.03 -3.38
N CYS A 197 12.72 41.80 -3.57
CA CYS A 197 11.83 41.31 -2.52
C CYS A 197 12.27 39.96 -1.92
N SER A 198 12.92 39.09 -2.69
CA SER A 198 13.45 37.80 -2.20
C SER A 198 14.85 37.85 -1.61
N GLU A 199 15.52 38.99 -1.70
CA GLU A 199 16.86 39.20 -1.16
C GLU A 199 16.78 39.71 0.29
N PRO A 200 17.82 39.48 1.11
CA PRO A 200 17.93 40.13 2.40
C PRO A 200 17.91 41.65 2.19
N CYS A 201 17.09 42.35 2.97
CA CYS A 201 16.97 43.80 2.86
C CYS A 201 18.25 44.48 3.35
N ASP A 202 18.64 45.57 2.70
CA ASP A 202 19.83 46.37 3.04
C ASP A 202 19.55 47.44 4.12
N ARG A 203 18.39 47.35 4.77
CA ARG A 203 17.95 48.28 5.83
C ARG A 203 17.55 47.53 7.10
N PRO A 204 17.75 48.12 8.29
CA PRO A 204 17.24 47.56 9.53
C PRO A 204 15.72 47.75 9.67
N PRO A 205 15.07 46.94 10.53
CA PRO A 205 13.72 47.22 11.03
C PRO A 205 13.65 48.61 11.68
N CYS A 206 12.54 49.32 11.47
CA CYS A 206 12.29 50.58 12.16
C CYS A 206 11.51 50.31 13.44
N ASN A 207 11.99 50.84 14.57
CA ASN A 207 11.34 50.72 15.87
C ASN A 207 10.68 52.04 16.33
N GLU A 208 10.71 53.06 15.47
CA GLU A 208 10.08 54.35 15.77
C GLU A 208 8.54 54.21 15.84
N PRO A 209 7.88 54.96 16.73
CA PRO A 209 6.42 55.01 16.80
C PRO A 209 5.77 55.42 15.47
N CYS A 210 4.55 54.96 15.24
CA CYS A 210 3.78 55.38 14.08
C CYS A 210 3.06 56.73 14.34
N ASP A 211 3.37 57.74 13.52
CA ASP A 211 2.74 59.08 13.64
C ASP A 211 1.31 59.15 13.07
N LYS A 212 0.72 58.02 12.66
CA LYS A 212 -0.62 57.99 12.07
C LYS A 212 -1.70 57.99 13.15
N VAL A 213 -2.83 58.59 12.81
CA VAL A 213 -4.05 58.57 13.63
C VAL A 213 -5.00 57.49 13.08
N LEU A 214 -5.56 56.67 13.97
CA LEU A 214 -6.51 55.62 13.63
C LEU A 214 -7.90 56.20 13.31
N LYS A 215 -8.79 55.37 12.75
CA LYS A 215 -10.18 55.78 12.44
C LYS A 215 -10.97 56.28 13.65
N CYS A 216 -10.61 55.80 14.85
CA CYS A 216 -11.19 56.24 16.12
C CYS A 216 -10.57 57.55 16.66
N THR A 217 -9.77 58.27 15.86
CA THR A 217 -9.10 59.54 16.19
C THR A 217 -7.97 59.48 17.22
N HIS A 218 -7.68 58.30 17.77
CA HIS A 218 -6.53 58.07 18.66
C HIS A 218 -5.23 57.80 17.89
N VAL A 219 -4.09 58.03 18.55
CA VAL A 219 -2.75 57.77 18.00
C VAL A 219 -2.52 56.27 17.79
N CYS A 220 -1.86 55.90 16.70
CA CYS A 220 -1.53 54.51 16.39
C CYS A 220 -0.53 53.93 17.41
N ILE A 221 -0.82 52.74 17.91
CA ILE A 221 0.06 51.97 18.82
C ILE A 221 1.12 51.14 18.08
N GLY A 222 1.15 51.23 16.75
CA GLY A 222 2.04 50.46 15.89
C GLY A 222 3.40 51.14 15.65
N LEU A 223 4.21 50.48 14.82
CA LEU A 223 5.53 50.94 14.40
C LEU A 223 5.51 51.66 13.05
N CYS A 224 6.48 52.56 12.84
CA CYS A 224 6.66 53.27 11.59
C CYS A 224 7.03 52.31 10.44
N GLY A 225 6.31 52.42 9.32
CA GLY A 225 6.54 51.60 8.10
C GLY A 225 5.86 50.22 8.10
N GLU A 226 5.29 49.80 9.23
CA GLU A 226 4.50 48.57 9.35
C GLU A 226 3.00 48.84 9.15
N PRO A 227 2.20 47.82 8.81
CA PRO A 227 0.74 47.93 8.79
C PRO A 227 0.24 48.37 10.17
N CYS A 228 -0.53 49.47 10.22
CA CYS A 228 -1.09 49.96 11.47
C CYS A 228 -2.06 48.92 12.06
N PRO A 229 -1.90 48.53 13.34
CA PRO A 229 -2.83 47.64 14.01
C PRO A 229 -4.24 48.21 13.98
N LYS A 230 -5.24 47.35 13.81
CA LYS A 230 -6.66 47.75 13.88
C LYS A 230 -7.11 48.07 15.30
N LEU A 231 -6.41 47.55 16.31
CA LEU A 231 -6.70 47.77 17.71
C LEU A 231 -6.16 49.11 18.19
N CYS A 232 -6.93 49.77 19.06
CA CYS A 232 -6.55 51.02 19.69
C CYS A 232 -6.41 50.83 21.21
N ARG A 233 -5.39 51.43 21.84
CA ARG A 233 -5.19 51.33 23.30
C ARG A 233 -6.33 51.94 24.11
N ASP A 234 -6.99 52.97 23.58
CA ASP A 234 -8.11 53.63 24.25
C ASP A 234 -9.45 52.93 24.00
N CYS A 235 -9.71 52.48 22.77
CA CYS A 235 -10.98 51.83 22.41
C CYS A 235 -11.02 50.33 22.72
N ASP A 236 -9.87 49.64 22.65
CA ASP A 236 -9.75 48.19 22.79
C ASP A 236 -8.81 47.80 23.95
N LYS A 237 -8.81 48.60 25.03
CA LYS A 237 -7.88 48.45 26.16
C LYS A 237 -7.75 47.01 26.64
N GLU A 238 -8.87 46.32 26.88
CA GLU A 238 -8.89 44.93 27.35
C GLU A 238 -8.14 43.95 26.44
N LYS A 239 -8.20 44.14 25.12
CA LYS A 239 -7.54 43.25 24.14
C LYS A 239 -6.07 43.59 23.95
N VAL A 240 -5.70 44.86 24.11
CA VAL A 240 -4.32 45.34 23.93
C VAL A 240 -3.47 45.05 25.17
N THR A 241 -4.08 45.09 26.36
CA THR A 241 -3.41 44.73 27.63
C THR A 241 -3.55 43.25 28.00
N GLU A 242 -4.07 42.40 27.10
CA GLU A 242 -4.12 40.95 27.31
C GLU A 242 -2.67 40.43 27.33
N ILE A 243 -2.15 40.16 28.52
CA ILE A 243 -0.76 39.70 28.71
C ILE A 243 -0.54 38.38 27.97
N PHE A 244 0.42 38.37 27.06
CA PHE A 244 0.80 37.19 26.28
C PHE A 244 2.31 36.94 26.35
N PHE A 245 3.13 37.96 26.13
CA PHE A 245 4.60 37.93 26.24
C PHE A 245 5.11 38.59 27.53
N GLY A 246 4.26 39.31 28.27
CA GLY A 246 4.61 39.89 29.58
C GLY A 246 4.89 41.39 29.56
N ASP A 247 4.85 42.02 28.39
CA ASP A 247 5.17 43.43 28.13
C ASP A 247 3.98 44.21 27.55
N GLU A 248 2.81 43.59 27.41
CA GLU A 248 1.63 44.18 26.74
C GLU A 248 0.97 45.34 27.51
N ASP A 249 1.07 45.35 28.85
CA ASP A 249 0.41 46.31 29.73
C ASP A 249 1.22 47.61 29.93
N GLU A 250 2.44 47.67 29.42
CA GLU A 250 3.27 48.88 29.48
C GLU A 250 2.65 50.04 28.69
N THR A 251 2.72 51.25 29.26
CA THR A 251 2.06 52.44 28.71
C THR A 251 2.64 52.93 27.39
N ASP A 252 3.82 52.45 27.02
CA ASP A 252 4.54 52.75 25.80
C ASP A 252 4.82 51.50 24.94
N ALA A 253 4.27 50.33 25.31
CA ALA A 253 4.36 49.14 24.47
C ALA A 253 3.88 49.42 23.03
N ARG A 254 4.61 48.89 22.05
CA ARG A 254 4.30 49.03 20.62
C ARG A 254 4.01 47.67 20.00
N PHE A 255 3.11 47.67 19.02
CA PHE A 255 2.53 46.44 18.51
C PHE A 255 2.71 46.23 17.01
N VAL A 256 2.76 44.96 16.61
CA VAL A 256 2.82 44.51 15.22
C VAL A 256 1.62 43.59 14.95
N GLU A 257 0.87 43.88 13.89
CA GLU A 257 -0.24 43.02 13.41
C GLU A 257 0.26 42.04 12.34
N LEU A 258 0.06 40.74 12.54
CA LEU A 258 0.42 39.72 11.55
C LEU A 258 -0.62 39.70 10.40
N PRO A 259 -0.21 39.92 9.14
CA PRO A 259 -1.15 40.08 8.01
C PRO A 259 -1.93 38.81 7.65
N GLU A 260 -1.48 37.63 8.11
CA GLU A 260 -2.10 36.34 7.80
C GLU A 260 -3.29 36.00 8.71
N CYS A 261 -3.27 36.48 9.95
CA CYS A 261 -4.26 36.12 10.97
C CYS A 261 -4.86 37.32 11.71
N GLY A 262 -4.30 38.52 11.55
CA GLY A 262 -4.76 39.74 12.23
C GLY A 262 -4.46 39.78 13.73
N HIS A 263 -3.74 38.79 14.27
CA HIS A 263 -3.30 38.83 15.67
C HIS A 263 -2.23 39.90 15.85
N VAL A 264 -2.35 40.60 16.98
CA VAL A 264 -1.52 41.73 17.38
C VAL A 264 -0.68 41.29 18.57
N PHE A 265 0.62 41.57 18.52
CA PHE A 265 1.58 41.25 19.58
C PHE A 265 2.53 42.43 19.80
N THR A 266 3.15 42.50 20.97
CA THR A 266 4.28 43.42 21.19
C THR A 266 5.41 43.10 20.22
N TYR A 267 6.07 44.14 19.70
CA TYR A 267 7.17 43.92 18.77
C TYR A 267 8.36 43.22 19.44
N GLU A 268 8.61 43.49 20.73
CA GLU A 268 9.71 42.87 21.49
C GLU A 268 9.47 41.39 21.75
N GLY A 269 8.25 41.04 22.20
CA GLY A 269 7.82 39.65 22.35
C GLY A 269 7.87 38.88 21.02
N LEU A 270 7.40 39.49 19.92
CA LEU A 270 7.39 38.86 18.62
C LEU A 270 8.79 38.75 17.98
N ASP A 271 9.67 39.74 18.19
CA ASP A 271 11.07 39.68 17.76
C ASP A 271 11.80 38.55 18.49
N LYS A 272 11.62 38.45 19.81
CA LYS A 272 12.11 37.31 20.59
C LYS A 272 11.55 36.00 20.05
N TRP A 273 10.24 35.89 19.78
CA TRP A 273 9.65 34.67 19.22
C TRP A 273 10.23 34.28 17.84
N MET A 274 10.43 35.28 16.97
CA MET A 274 11.03 35.07 15.66
C MET A 274 12.52 34.72 15.77
N GLY A 275 13.20 35.19 16.83
CA GLY A 275 14.61 35.00 17.15
C GLY A 275 14.92 34.12 18.38
N MET A 276 14.02 33.26 18.85
CA MET A 276 14.25 32.41 20.03
C MET A 276 15.28 31.31 19.67
N HIS A 277 16.55 31.63 20.01
CA HIS A 277 17.81 30.86 20.08
C HIS A 277 18.70 30.71 18.81
N GLN A 278 19.73 31.56 18.74
CA GLN A 278 20.85 31.55 17.78
C GLN A 278 21.90 30.42 17.97
N ASP A 279 21.70 29.46 18.89
CA ASP A 279 22.71 28.46 19.28
C ASP A 279 22.24 26.99 19.23
N ASP A 280 21.34 26.59 18.33
CA ASP A 280 21.23 25.17 17.92
C ASP A 280 22.07 24.91 16.65
N LYS A 281 23.31 25.41 16.63
CA LYS A 281 24.37 24.73 15.88
C LYS A 281 24.84 23.54 16.72
N SER A 282 23.98 22.52 16.85
CA SER A 282 24.51 21.17 17.00
C SER A 282 25.21 20.86 15.67
N ASP A 283 26.53 20.86 15.74
CA ASP A 283 27.44 20.33 14.73
C ASP A 283 27.22 18.82 14.60
N ASP A 284 26.08 18.43 14.05
CA ASP A 284 25.78 17.07 13.64
C ASP A 284 24.86 17.17 12.42
N GLY A 285 25.37 16.74 11.28
CA GLY A 285 24.74 16.84 9.97
C GLY A 285 23.50 15.94 9.80
N GLU A 286 22.42 16.20 10.54
CA GLU A 286 21.13 15.56 10.36
C GLU A 286 19.99 16.59 10.29
N ASP A 287 19.08 16.36 9.33
CA ASP A 287 17.97 17.20 8.90
C ASP A 287 17.37 18.14 9.96
N ALA A 288 17.83 19.40 9.99
CA ALA A 288 17.13 20.47 10.68
C ALA A 288 15.67 20.47 10.19
N ASN A 289 14.71 20.34 11.12
CA ASN A 289 13.29 20.27 10.81
C ASN A 289 12.83 21.62 10.22
N ILE A 290 12.94 21.76 8.88
CA ILE A 290 12.58 22.98 8.14
C ILE A 290 11.07 23.21 8.29
N GLN A 291 10.68 23.98 9.31
CA GLN A 291 9.31 24.34 9.58
C GLN A 291 9.15 25.87 9.56
N LEU A 292 8.13 26.34 8.85
CA LEU A 292 7.75 27.76 8.83
C LEU A 292 7.50 28.27 10.26
N LYS A 293 7.98 29.47 10.58
CA LYS A 293 7.58 30.16 11.82
C LYS A 293 6.06 30.39 11.78
N LYS A 294 5.42 30.20 12.93
CA LYS A 294 3.96 30.26 13.09
C LYS A 294 3.57 31.35 14.08
N CYS A 295 2.36 31.86 13.92
CA CYS A 295 1.73 32.73 14.90
C CYS A 295 1.65 32.02 16.27
N PRO A 296 2.10 32.65 17.37
CA PRO A 296 2.04 32.08 18.72
C PRO A 296 0.61 31.70 19.16
N ARG A 297 -0.39 32.49 18.77
CA ARG A 297 -1.79 32.31 19.22
C ARG A 297 -2.57 31.26 18.43
N CYS A 298 -2.43 31.25 17.10
CA CYS A 298 -3.26 30.39 16.23
C CYS A 298 -2.48 29.41 15.36
N SER A 299 -1.15 29.35 15.50
CA SER A 299 -0.27 28.49 14.69
C SER A 299 -0.33 28.71 13.17
N THR A 300 -0.92 29.81 12.70
CA THR A 300 -0.94 30.15 11.27
C THR A 300 0.48 30.50 10.80
N PRO A 301 1.00 29.89 9.71
CA PRO A 301 2.34 30.19 9.19
C PRO A 301 2.50 31.67 8.80
N ILE A 302 3.61 32.28 9.21
CA ILE A 302 3.94 33.69 8.92
C ILE A 302 4.64 33.76 7.56
N ARG A 303 4.06 34.47 6.59
CA ARG A 303 4.57 34.52 5.20
C ARG A 303 4.75 35.92 4.60
N GLY A 304 4.11 36.94 5.18
CA GLY A 304 4.05 38.28 4.59
C GLY A 304 4.45 39.42 5.53
N ALA A 305 5.00 39.12 6.71
CA ALA A 305 5.42 40.16 7.65
C ALA A 305 6.74 40.81 7.18
N ARG A 306 6.70 42.11 6.85
CA ARG A 306 7.85 42.85 6.28
C ARG A 306 9.06 42.85 7.20
N ARG A 307 8.83 43.18 8.48
CA ARG A 307 9.84 43.16 9.55
C ARG A 307 10.65 41.87 9.59
N TYR A 308 10.01 40.74 9.34
CA TYR A 308 10.63 39.41 9.37
C TYR A 308 10.90 38.83 7.97
N GLY A 309 10.94 39.69 6.95
CA GLY A 309 11.08 39.29 5.55
C GLY A 309 12.32 38.44 5.29
N GLU A 310 13.45 38.73 5.94
CA GLU A 310 14.68 37.94 5.84
C GLU A 310 14.48 36.50 6.32
N ILE A 311 13.97 36.31 7.54
CA ILE A 311 13.67 34.99 8.13
C ILE A 311 12.70 34.22 7.24
N ILE A 312 11.64 34.89 6.76
CA ILE A 312 10.63 34.28 5.88
C ILE A 312 11.25 33.84 4.54
N ASN A 313 12.09 34.69 3.95
CA ASN A 313 12.76 34.41 2.68
C ASN A 313 13.73 33.23 2.81
N ASP A 314 14.48 33.13 3.89
CA ASP A 314 15.41 32.02 4.12
C ASP A 314 14.69 30.71 4.39
N GLN A 315 13.59 30.74 5.16
CA GLN A 315 12.70 29.58 5.30
C GLN A 315 12.10 29.16 3.95
N LEU A 316 11.71 30.11 3.10
CA LEU A 316 11.19 29.83 1.77
C LEU A 316 12.25 29.18 0.87
N LYS A 317 13.50 29.65 0.90
CA LYS A 317 14.64 29.05 0.18
C LYS A 317 14.90 27.63 0.65
N ALA A 318 14.93 27.39 1.97
CA ALA A 318 15.11 26.06 2.54
C ALA A 318 13.98 25.10 2.13
N ILE A 319 12.73 25.56 2.20
CA ILE A 319 11.55 24.81 1.74
C ILE A 319 11.63 24.52 0.25
N ASN A 320 12.05 25.47 -0.59
CA ASN A 320 12.23 25.25 -2.02
C ASN A 320 13.27 24.16 -2.30
N LYS A 321 14.37 24.09 -1.53
CA LYS A 321 15.37 23.01 -1.64
C LYS A 321 14.76 21.63 -1.33
N VAL A 322 13.89 21.53 -0.34
CA VAL A 322 13.13 20.28 -0.03
C VAL A 322 12.12 19.96 -1.13
N LYS A 323 11.44 20.97 -1.67
CA LYS A 323 10.54 20.82 -2.82
C LYS A 323 11.27 20.32 -4.06
N GLU A 324 12.46 20.82 -4.34
CA GLU A 324 13.29 20.36 -5.47
C GLU A 324 13.66 18.88 -5.33
N ARG A 325 14.10 18.44 -4.15
CA ARG A 325 14.42 17.02 -3.87
C ARG A 325 13.20 16.10 -4.04
N SER A 326 12.02 16.54 -3.62
CA SER A 326 10.80 15.71 -3.60
C SER A 326 9.99 15.75 -4.91
N HIS A 327 9.89 16.92 -5.55
CA HIS A 327 9.26 17.11 -6.84
C HIS A 327 10.12 16.60 -7.99
N GLY A 328 11.45 16.73 -7.87
CA GLY A 328 12.41 16.60 -8.95
C GLY A 328 12.51 17.89 -9.77
N THR A 329 13.70 18.15 -10.31
CA THR A 329 13.94 19.21 -11.28
C THR A 329 13.25 18.91 -12.61
N LYS A 330 13.02 19.94 -13.44
CA LYS A 330 12.44 19.75 -14.78
C LYS A 330 13.26 18.77 -15.63
N SER A 331 14.59 18.81 -15.50
CA SER A 331 15.52 17.91 -16.21
C SER A 331 15.37 16.46 -15.74
N GLU A 332 15.36 16.23 -14.42
CA GLU A 332 15.18 14.88 -13.86
C GLU A 332 13.83 14.28 -14.23
N ILE A 333 12.75 15.06 -14.14
CA ILE A 333 11.41 14.62 -14.54
C ILE A 333 11.39 14.27 -16.03
N ALA A 334 11.99 15.08 -16.89
CA ALA A 334 12.09 14.80 -18.32
C ALA A 334 12.93 13.55 -18.61
N SER A 335 14.06 13.37 -17.91
CA SER A 335 14.93 12.20 -18.03
C SER A 335 14.21 10.92 -17.58
N ALA A 336 13.62 10.92 -16.39
CA ALA A 336 12.86 9.80 -15.84
C ALA A 336 11.64 9.47 -16.72
N THR A 337 10.95 10.47 -17.26
CA THR A 337 9.84 10.27 -18.20
C THR A 337 10.32 9.55 -19.47
N ARG A 338 11.46 9.97 -20.05
CA ARG A 338 12.04 9.33 -21.23
C ARG A 338 12.47 7.90 -20.94
N ALA A 339 13.17 7.68 -19.82
CA ALA A 339 13.61 6.35 -19.41
C ALA A 339 12.43 5.40 -19.18
N LEU A 340 11.38 5.85 -18.49
CA LEU A 340 10.18 5.06 -18.24
C LEU A 340 9.38 4.81 -19.52
N SER A 341 9.30 5.78 -20.43
CA SER A 341 8.69 5.62 -21.75
C SER A 341 9.42 4.55 -22.58
N ALA A 342 10.76 4.57 -22.57
CA ALA A 342 11.58 3.56 -23.24
C ALA A 342 11.35 2.16 -22.66
N LYS A 343 11.24 2.02 -21.33
CA LYS A 343 10.88 0.74 -20.68
C LYS A 343 9.49 0.26 -21.14
N ILE A 344 8.46 1.11 -21.02
CA ILE A 344 7.06 0.78 -21.33
C ILE A 344 6.85 0.44 -22.82
N ASN A 345 7.60 1.07 -23.71
CA ASN A 345 7.53 0.82 -25.16
C ASN A 345 8.52 -0.25 -25.63
N GLY A 346 9.38 -0.73 -24.74
CA GLY A 346 10.31 -1.82 -24.98
C GLY A 346 9.61 -3.18 -25.08
N LYS A 347 10.43 -4.22 -25.30
CA LYS A 347 9.96 -5.60 -25.50
C LYS A 347 9.06 -6.08 -24.35
N GLU A 348 9.47 -5.87 -23.10
CA GLU A 348 8.73 -6.33 -21.91
C GLU A 348 7.35 -5.68 -21.79
N GLY A 349 7.21 -4.40 -22.17
CA GLY A 349 5.92 -3.73 -22.17
C GLY A 349 4.99 -4.22 -23.29
N ASN A 350 5.54 -4.51 -24.48
CA ASN A 350 4.75 -4.98 -25.62
C ASN A 350 4.33 -6.45 -25.50
N GLU A 351 5.17 -7.29 -24.87
CA GLU A 351 4.88 -8.69 -24.58
C GLU A 351 4.09 -8.88 -23.28
N CYS A 352 3.77 -7.80 -22.56
CA CYS A 352 3.01 -7.85 -21.32
C CYS A 352 1.61 -8.45 -21.55
N HIS A 353 1.20 -9.34 -20.65
CA HIS A 353 -0.13 -9.93 -20.65
C HIS A 353 -1.24 -8.89 -20.42
N PHE A 354 -0.97 -7.86 -19.62
CA PHE A 354 -1.92 -6.82 -19.21
C PHE A 354 -1.85 -5.61 -20.17
N LYS A 355 -2.23 -5.82 -21.43
CA LYS A 355 -2.07 -4.81 -22.49
C LYS A 355 -2.84 -3.51 -22.22
N ASP A 356 -4.06 -3.61 -21.71
CA ASP A 356 -4.92 -2.45 -21.46
C ASP A 356 -4.36 -1.57 -20.34
N ASP A 357 -3.84 -2.17 -19.27
CA ASP A 357 -3.19 -1.45 -18.18
C ASP A 357 -1.92 -0.74 -18.66
N ILE A 358 -1.09 -1.41 -19.47
CA ILE A 358 0.10 -0.80 -20.08
C ILE A 358 -0.30 0.39 -20.96
N ALA A 359 -1.36 0.27 -21.76
CA ALA A 359 -1.88 1.39 -22.54
C ALA A 359 -2.38 2.54 -21.66
N GLY A 360 -3.03 2.24 -20.52
CA GLY A 360 -3.42 3.22 -19.51
C GLY A 360 -2.22 3.93 -18.88
N LEU A 361 -1.14 3.20 -18.57
CA LEU A 361 0.11 3.77 -18.06
C LEU A 361 0.79 4.68 -19.10
N ARG A 362 0.77 4.33 -20.39
CA ARG A 362 1.25 5.21 -21.48
C ARG A 362 0.51 6.53 -21.50
N LYS A 363 -0.84 6.50 -21.50
CA LYS A 363 -1.67 7.72 -21.48
C LYS A 363 -1.38 8.59 -20.26
N ARG A 364 -1.24 7.98 -19.07
CA ARG A 364 -0.86 8.69 -17.84
C ARG A 364 0.54 9.28 -17.94
N LEU A 365 1.47 8.57 -18.55
CA LEU A 365 2.82 9.05 -18.80
C LEU A 365 2.86 10.18 -19.83
N GLU A 366 1.86 10.34 -20.70
CA GLU A 366 1.77 11.47 -21.65
C GLU A 366 1.15 12.72 -21.01
N SER A 367 0.19 12.55 -20.09
CA SER A 367 -0.52 13.65 -19.41
C SER A 367 0.41 14.56 -18.59
N LYS A 368 0.15 15.88 -18.60
CA LYS A 368 0.85 16.90 -17.78
C LYS A 368 -0.11 17.44 -16.70
N PRO A 369 0.37 17.93 -15.54
CA PRO A 369 1.77 17.99 -15.06
C PRO A 369 2.27 16.67 -14.43
N LYS A 370 3.59 16.42 -14.48
CA LYS A 370 4.24 15.23 -13.91
C LYS A 370 5.19 15.62 -12.80
N SER A 371 5.05 15.00 -11.62
CA SER A 371 6.03 15.07 -10.53
C SER A 371 6.85 13.78 -10.48
N MET A 372 8.02 13.81 -9.85
CA MET A 372 8.83 12.61 -9.62
C MET A 372 8.06 11.53 -8.85
N SER A 373 7.24 11.94 -7.87
CA SER A 373 6.39 11.02 -7.12
C SER A 373 5.36 10.29 -8.00
N ALA A 374 4.76 11.00 -8.97
CA ALA A 374 3.81 10.40 -9.92
C ALA A 374 4.52 9.42 -10.87
N LEU A 375 5.72 9.75 -11.34
CA LEU A 375 6.53 8.85 -12.17
C LEU A 375 6.90 7.58 -11.42
N LYS A 376 7.29 7.67 -10.14
CA LYS A 376 7.57 6.49 -9.29
C LYS A 376 6.35 5.59 -9.13
N VAL A 377 5.12 6.13 -9.07
CA VAL A 377 3.91 5.30 -9.04
C VAL A 377 3.76 4.51 -10.34
N ILE A 378 3.92 5.18 -11.49
CA ILE A 378 3.84 4.53 -12.80
C ILE A 378 4.93 3.46 -12.93
N GLU A 379 6.15 3.74 -12.48
CA GLU A 379 7.26 2.78 -12.52
C GLU A 379 6.98 1.52 -11.69
N HIS A 380 6.53 1.66 -10.44
CA HIS A 380 6.17 0.50 -9.60
C HIS A 380 4.99 -0.28 -10.20
N GLN A 381 3.97 0.40 -10.73
CA GLN A 381 2.85 -0.27 -11.41
C GLN A 381 3.32 -1.03 -12.66
N TYR A 382 4.15 -0.41 -13.50
CA TYR A 382 4.72 -1.05 -14.67
C TYR A 382 5.57 -2.27 -14.31
N SER A 383 6.51 -2.11 -13.39
CA SER A 383 7.38 -3.20 -12.93
C SER A 383 6.57 -4.37 -12.37
N GLY A 384 5.56 -4.08 -11.55
CA GLY A 384 4.68 -5.10 -11.00
C GLY A 384 3.85 -5.82 -12.06
N LEU A 385 3.30 -5.10 -13.05
CA LEU A 385 2.58 -5.71 -14.18
C LEU A 385 3.49 -6.64 -15.00
N CYS A 386 4.73 -6.23 -15.26
CA CYS A 386 5.72 -7.06 -15.96
C CYS A 386 6.04 -8.33 -15.16
N ALA A 387 6.24 -8.22 -13.84
CA ALA A 387 6.50 -9.36 -12.98
C ALA A 387 5.34 -10.36 -12.95
N LEU A 388 4.10 -9.87 -12.79
CA LEU A 388 2.90 -10.69 -12.85
C LEU A 388 2.72 -11.33 -14.22
N SER A 389 2.93 -10.58 -15.30
CA SER A 389 2.85 -11.04 -16.68
C SER A 389 3.82 -12.20 -16.96
N ALA A 390 5.06 -12.09 -16.48
CA ALA A 390 6.10 -13.10 -16.67
C ALA A 390 5.70 -14.47 -16.10
N VAL A 391 4.94 -14.50 -15.00
CA VAL A 391 4.41 -15.73 -14.42
C VAL A 391 3.12 -16.17 -15.11
N GLN A 392 2.22 -15.23 -15.39
CA GLN A 392 0.92 -15.48 -16.02
C GLN A 392 1.05 -16.09 -17.42
N ILE A 393 2.02 -15.66 -18.23
CA ILE A 393 2.29 -16.25 -19.55
C ILE A 393 2.75 -17.70 -19.41
N LYS A 394 3.62 -17.98 -18.43
CA LYS A 394 4.19 -19.31 -18.23
C LYS A 394 3.18 -20.29 -17.64
N ILE A 395 2.31 -19.84 -16.75
CA ILE A 395 1.32 -20.70 -16.08
C ILE A 395 0.21 -21.18 -17.03
N LYS A 396 -0.04 -20.47 -18.14
CA LYS A 396 -0.99 -20.91 -19.19
C LYS A 396 -0.70 -22.32 -19.72
N LYS A 397 0.56 -22.79 -19.66
CA LYS A 397 0.94 -24.14 -20.09
C LYS A 397 0.56 -25.24 -19.08
N TYR A 398 0.23 -24.87 -17.84
CA TYR A 398 0.04 -25.78 -16.71
C TYR A 398 -1.36 -25.64 -16.07
N ILE A 399 -2.34 -25.15 -16.84
CA ILE A 399 -3.70 -24.82 -16.36
C ILE A 399 -4.37 -26.00 -15.66
N GLN A 400 -4.16 -27.22 -16.17
CA GLN A 400 -4.87 -28.43 -15.71
C GLN A 400 -4.48 -28.93 -14.31
N ILE A 401 -3.40 -28.44 -13.70
CA ILE A 401 -2.87 -29.00 -12.44
C ILE A 401 -3.06 -28.08 -11.24
N ALA A 402 -2.76 -26.79 -11.39
CA ALA A 402 -2.80 -25.82 -10.29
C ALA A 402 -3.06 -24.39 -10.78
N GLY A 403 -3.55 -24.23 -12.01
CA GLY A 403 -3.67 -22.93 -12.68
C GLY A 403 -4.80 -22.04 -12.17
N GLY A 404 -5.68 -22.52 -11.29
CA GLY A 404 -6.73 -21.73 -10.64
C GLY A 404 -6.17 -20.85 -9.53
N MET A 405 -5.67 -21.46 -8.44
CA MET A 405 -5.22 -20.74 -7.24
C MET A 405 -4.16 -19.66 -7.52
N LEU A 406 -3.11 -19.98 -8.29
CA LEU A 406 -2.08 -18.98 -8.62
C LEU A 406 -2.58 -17.86 -9.53
N ARG A 407 -3.55 -18.16 -10.41
CA ARG A 407 -4.16 -17.16 -11.28
C ARG A 407 -5.05 -16.23 -10.47
N ASP A 408 -5.79 -16.76 -9.52
CA ASP A 408 -6.63 -15.97 -8.62
C ASP A 408 -5.76 -15.05 -7.76
N ASP A 409 -4.64 -15.54 -7.23
CA ASP A 409 -3.64 -14.70 -6.56
C ASP A 409 -3.13 -13.59 -7.48
N ILE A 410 -2.72 -13.90 -8.73
CA ILE A 410 -2.26 -12.90 -9.70
C ILE A 410 -3.34 -11.84 -9.96
N SER A 411 -4.61 -12.24 -10.08
CA SER A 411 -5.74 -11.31 -10.26
C SER A 411 -5.94 -10.39 -9.05
N HIS A 412 -5.83 -10.91 -7.83
CA HIS A 412 -5.95 -10.10 -6.61
C HIS A 412 -4.81 -9.08 -6.49
N ILE A 413 -3.57 -9.52 -6.79
CA ILE A 413 -2.39 -8.68 -6.70
C ILE A 413 -2.41 -7.61 -7.80
N HIS A 414 -2.86 -7.96 -9.01
CA HIS A 414 -3.13 -7.02 -10.09
C HIS A 414 -4.14 -5.95 -9.67
N SER A 415 -5.28 -6.35 -9.11
CA SER A 415 -6.30 -5.43 -8.61
C SER A 415 -5.76 -4.49 -7.53
N TRP A 416 -4.96 -5.01 -6.59
CA TRP A 416 -4.32 -4.22 -5.56
C TRP A 416 -3.32 -3.22 -6.17
N LEU A 417 -2.44 -3.64 -7.08
CA LEU A 417 -1.39 -2.83 -7.70
C LEU A 417 -1.97 -1.62 -8.47
N MET A 418 -3.11 -1.83 -9.14
CA MET A 418 -3.74 -0.82 -10.00
C MET A 418 -4.65 0.17 -9.24
N LYS A 419 -4.84 0.02 -7.92
CA LYS A 419 -5.61 0.99 -7.13
C LYS A 419 -5.04 2.42 -7.28
N PRO A 420 -5.90 3.45 -7.47
CA PRO A 420 -5.46 4.83 -7.63
C PRO A 420 -4.77 5.34 -6.36
N ARG A 421 -3.58 5.91 -6.53
CA ARG A 421 -2.72 6.35 -5.44
C ARG A 421 -1.77 7.46 -5.86
N SER A 422 -1.40 8.31 -4.90
CA SER A 422 -0.42 9.38 -5.09
C SER A 422 1.04 8.92 -4.92
N ARG A 423 1.25 7.80 -4.20
CA ARG A 423 2.54 7.12 -4.00
C ARG A 423 2.31 5.68 -3.49
N PHE A 424 3.36 4.87 -3.51
CA PHE A 424 3.45 3.65 -2.69
C PHE A 424 4.18 3.98 -1.39
N SER A 425 3.71 3.44 -0.27
CA SER A 425 4.46 3.42 0.99
C SER A 425 5.54 2.34 0.95
N GLU A 426 6.54 2.46 1.82
CA GLU A 426 7.64 1.50 1.93
C GLU A 426 7.14 0.10 2.29
N GLN A 427 6.24 0.01 3.27
CA GLN A 427 5.52 -1.23 3.59
C GLN A 427 4.84 -1.86 2.36
N GLU A 428 4.14 -1.07 1.53
CA GLU A 428 3.46 -1.61 0.34
C GLU A 428 4.47 -2.13 -0.70
N ILE A 429 5.62 -1.48 -0.86
CA ILE A 429 6.68 -1.92 -1.77
C ILE A 429 7.28 -3.24 -1.27
N GLU A 430 7.57 -3.33 0.02
CA GLU A 430 8.07 -4.56 0.65
C GLU A 430 7.07 -5.72 0.57
N ASP A 431 5.80 -5.45 0.90
CA ASP A 431 4.73 -6.46 0.86
C ASP A 431 4.54 -6.97 -0.58
N PHE A 432 4.59 -6.07 -1.58
CA PHE A 432 4.57 -6.46 -2.98
C PHE A 432 5.79 -7.30 -3.37
N ALA A 433 7.01 -6.92 -2.97
CA ALA A 433 8.23 -7.69 -3.29
C ALA A 433 8.20 -9.11 -2.68
N LYS A 434 7.68 -9.25 -1.46
CA LYS A 434 7.46 -10.55 -0.81
C LYS A 434 6.45 -11.39 -1.59
N GLU A 435 5.35 -10.80 -2.01
CA GLU A 435 4.33 -11.49 -2.82
C GLU A 435 4.84 -11.88 -4.21
N GLU A 436 5.57 -10.99 -4.88
CA GLU A 436 6.16 -11.28 -6.18
C GLU A 436 7.09 -12.51 -6.12
N LYS A 437 7.91 -12.58 -5.07
CA LYS A 437 8.77 -13.74 -4.78
C LYS A 437 7.93 -15.00 -4.54
N ARG A 438 6.83 -14.89 -3.79
CA ARG A 438 5.91 -16.01 -3.51
C ARG A 438 5.26 -16.54 -4.78
N ILE A 439 4.74 -15.68 -5.66
CA ILE A 439 4.13 -16.09 -6.94
C ILE A 439 5.16 -16.83 -7.81
N ARG A 440 6.39 -16.30 -7.91
CA ARG A 440 7.47 -16.95 -8.66
C ARG A 440 7.79 -18.34 -8.12
N GLN A 441 7.83 -18.50 -6.79
CA GLN A 441 8.02 -19.80 -6.14
C GLN A 441 6.83 -20.74 -6.35
N GLY A 442 5.60 -20.21 -6.27
CA GLY A 442 4.38 -20.96 -6.56
C GLY A 442 4.37 -21.52 -7.99
N TYR A 443 4.77 -20.72 -8.98
CA TYR A 443 4.92 -21.20 -10.35
C TYR A 443 5.94 -22.34 -10.48
N PHE A 444 7.11 -22.20 -9.85
CA PHE A 444 8.12 -23.27 -9.85
C PHE A 444 7.54 -24.57 -9.28
N PHE A 445 6.75 -24.45 -8.22
CA PHE A 445 6.08 -25.58 -7.60
C PHE A 445 5.04 -26.24 -8.54
N VAL A 446 4.25 -25.45 -9.28
CA VAL A 446 3.32 -25.97 -10.31
C VAL A 446 4.07 -26.77 -11.38
N VAL A 447 5.23 -26.28 -11.83
CA VAL A 447 6.07 -27.00 -12.80
C VAL A 447 6.55 -28.34 -12.26
N ILE A 448 6.98 -28.38 -10.98
CA ILE A 448 7.36 -29.63 -10.32
C ILE A 448 6.18 -30.60 -10.29
N LEU A 449 5.02 -30.18 -9.78
CA LEU A 449 3.83 -31.05 -9.70
C LEU A 449 3.45 -31.65 -11.05
N ASN A 450 3.53 -30.86 -12.12
CA ASN A 450 3.29 -31.34 -13.47
C ASN A 450 4.23 -32.48 -13.86
N ASN A 451 5.51 -32.36 -13.55
CA ASN A 451 6.48 -33.41 -13.85
C ASN A 451 6.25 -34.67 -13.00
N PHE A 452 5.85 -34.54 -11.73
CA PHE A 452 5.48 -35.68 -10.88
C PHE A 452 4.26 -36.43 -11.41
N ASN A 453 3.20 -35.70 -11.78
CA ASN A 453 1.99 -36.29 -12.36
C ASN A 453 2.29 -37.02 -13.66
N LYS A 454 3.11 -36.44 -14.54
CA LYS A 454 3.57 -37.10 -15.78
C LYS A 454 4.32 -38.40 -15.50
N ASN A 455 5.09 -38.44 -14.41
CA ASN A 455 5.88 -39.60 -14.01
C ASN A 455 5.12 -40.60 -13.10
N LYS A 456 3.80 -40.42 -12.88
CA LYS A 456 2.95 -41.25 -12.01
C LYS A 456 3.49 -41.41 -10.57
N LEU A 457 4.24 -40.43 -10.08
CA LEU A 457 4.78 -40.43 -8.73
C LEU A 457 3.72 -39.87 -7.75
N ASN A 458 3.33 -40.65 -6.75
CA ASN A 458 2.33 -40.23 -5.76
C ASN A 458 2.93 -39.22 -4.76
N LEU A 459 2.43 -37.98 -4.76
CA LEU A 459 2.73 -37.02 -3.70
C LEU A 459 2.06 -37.42 -2.39
N SER A 460 2.85 -37.55 -1.31
CA SER A 460 2.31 -37.90 0.00
C SER A 460 1.31 -36.84 0.51
N ASN A 461 0.34 -37.26 1.34
CA ASN A 461 -0.65 -36.34 1.95
C ASN A 461 -0.01 -35.19 2.75
N LYS A 462 1.24 -35.34 3.18
CA LYS A 462 2.03 -34.30 3.85
C LYS A 462 2.38 -33.15 2.89
N PHE A 463 2.65 -33.45 1.61
CA PHE A 463 2.86 -32.43 0.57
C PHE A 463 1.57 -31.68 0.25
N LYS A 464 0.45 -32.38 0.09
CA LYS A 464 -0.87 -31.74 -0.17
C LYS A 464 -1.24 -30.71 0.91
N LYS A 465 -0.94 -30.99 2.18
CA LYS A 465 -1.13 -30.04 3.30
C LYS A 465 -0.16 -28.84 3.25
N ILE A 466 1.07 -29.02 2.78
CA ILE A 466 2.01 -27.90 2.58
C ILE A 466 1.51 -26.99 1.47
N ILE A 467 0.99 -27.53 0.37
CA ILE A 467 0.40 -26.76 -0.75
C ILE A 467 -0.74 -25.86 -0.28
N HIS A 468 -1.61 -26.38 0.59
CA HIS A 468 -2.71 -25.60 1.16
C HIS A 468 -2.20 -24.46 2.07
N LYS A 469 -1.11 -24.71 2.82
CA LYS A 469 -0.43 -23.69 3.62
C LYS A 469 0.37 -22.68 2.80
N MET A 470 0.71 -22.96 1.53
CA MET A 470 1.39 -22.01 0.63
C MET A 470 0.53 -20.77 0.28
N GLY A 471 -0.76 -20.78 0.63
CA GLY A 471 -1.60 -19.58 0.63
C GLY A 471 -1.24 -18.55 1.73
N ILE A 472 -0.46 -18.95 2.74
CA ILE A 472 -0.13 -18.14 3.93
C ILE A 472 1.39 -18.28 4.18
N PHE A 473 2.22 -17.51 3.48
CA PHE A 473 3.68 -17.56 3.70
C PHE A 473 4.12 -16.53 4.75
N ILE A 474 4.67 -17.03 5.86
CA ILE A 474 5.59 -16.29 6.73
C ILE A 474 7.01 -16.78 6.41
N LEU A 475 8.02 -15.91 6.54
CA LEU A 475 9.46 -16.15 6.26
C LEU A 475 10.04 -17.51 6.77
N LYS A 476 9.41 -18.18 7.73
CA LYS A 476 9.80 -19.51 8.24
C LYS A 476 9.53 -20.67 7.26
N ASP A 477 8.63 -20.53 6.28
CA ASP A 477 8.23 -21.63 5.38
C ASP A 477 9.12 -21.81 4.14
N LEU A 478 10.04 -20.89 3.89
CA LEU A 478 11.06 -20.99 2.85
C LEU A 478 11.94 -22.24 3.05
N TYR A 479 12.17 -22.62 4.32
CA TYR A 479 12.90 -23.83 4.67
C TYR A 479 12.12 -25.11 4.33
N GLN A 480 10.78 -25.09 4.42
CA GLN A 480 9.93 -26.25 4.10
C GLN A 480 9.79 -26.47 2.59
N VAL A 481 9.69 -25.40 1.80
CA VAL A 481 9.73 -25.50 0.32
C VAL A 481 11.08 -26.03 -0.14
N ILE A 482 12.19 -25.55 0.43
CA ILE A 482 13.53 -26.09 0.18
C ILE A 482 13.60 -27.57 0.60
N ARG A 483 12.97 -27.96 1.71
CA ARG A 483 12.91 -29.36 2.19
C ARG A 483 12.08 -30.25 1.25
N VAL A 484 10.97 -29.73 0.74
CA VAL A 484 10.11 -30.37 -0.26
C VAL A 484 10.87 -30.57 -1.56
N ILE A 485 11.57 -29.54 -2.05
CA ILE A 485 12.46 -29.61 -3.21
C ILE A 485 13.59 -30.62 -2.96
N LYS A 486 14.13 -30.71 -1.74
CA LYS A 486 15.15 -31.71 -1.36
C LYS A 486 14.61 -33.15 -1.37
N ILE A 487 13.39 -33.39 -0.87
CA ILE A 487 12.76 -34.71 -0.89
C ILE A 487 12.42 -35.12 -2.32
N VAL A 488 11.88 -34.18 -3.11
CA VAL A 488 11.62 -34.33 -4.55
C VAL A 488 12.91 -34.63 -5.31
N LYS A 489 13.99 -33.88 -5.04
CA LYS A 489 15.33 -34.15 -5.58
C LYS A 489 15.82 -35.54 -5.17
N LYS A 490 15.60 -35.96 -3.92
CA LYS A 490 16.03 -37.29 -3.43
C LYS A 490 15.30 -38.43 -4.16
N SER A 491 13.99 -38.33 -4.36
CA SER A 491 13.24 -39.33 -5.16
C SER A 491 13.57 -39.29 -6.65
N LEU A 492 14.00 -38.15 -7.20
CA LEU A 492 14.54 -38.07 -8.56
C LEU A 492 15.97 -38.66 -8.65
N LEU A 493 16.80 -38.47 -7.63
CA LEU A 493 18.18 -38.95 -7.53
C LEU A 493 18.28 -40.47 -7.30
N GLU A 494 17.29 -41.09 -6.65
CA GLU A 494 17.19 -42.55 -6.50
C GLU A 494 17.08 -43.26 -7.87
N ASN A 495 16.71 -42.56 -8.95
CA ASN A 495 16.64 -43.08 -10.31
C ASN A 495 17.66 -42.46 -11.30
N GLY A 496 18.73 -41.83 -10.82
CA GLY A 496 19.89 -41.49 -11.65
C GLY A 496 20.09 -40.02 -11.98
N LYS A 497 21.32 -39.71 -12.41
CA LYS A 497 21.93 -38.38 -12.62
C LYS A 497 20.96 -37.35 -13.24
N MET A 498 20.89 -36.14 -12.67
CA MET A 498 20.10 -35.02 -13.23
C MET A 498 20.48 -34.76 -14.70
N SER A 499 19.49 -34.65 -15.57
CA SER A 499 19.68 -34.36 -16.99
C SER A 499 20.18 -32.93 -17.24
N LYS A 500 20.78 -32.70 -18.41
CA LYS A 500 21.31 -31.38 -18.81
C LYS A 500 20.21 -30.30 -18.86
N SER A 501 19.02 -30.66 -19.36
CA SER A 501 17.88 -29.74 -19.47
C SER A 501 17.34 -29.32 -18.09
N GLU A 502 17.35 -30.21 -17.10
CA GLU A 502 16.96 -29.89 -15.73
C GLU A 502 17.92 -28.91 -15.05
N ARG A 503 19.22 -29.06 -15.28
CA ARG A 503 20.24 -28.13 -14.77
C ARG A 503 20.09 -26.73 -15.37
N GLU A 504 19.92 -26.66 -16.68
CA GLU A 504 19.69 -25.40 -17.40
C GLU A 504 18.43 -24.68 -16.91
N MET A 505 17.34 -25.41 -16.64
CA MET A 505 16.13 -24.84 -16.06
C MET A 505 16.33 -24.30 -14.64
N ILE A 506 17.08 -25.01 -13.79
CA ILE A 506 17.37 -24.58 -12.41
C ILE A 506 18.23 -23.32 -12.40
N VAL A 507 19.29 -23.28 -13.21
CA VAL A 507 20.16 -22.10 -13.33
C VAL A 507 19.39 -20.90 -13.86
N LYS A 508 18.60 -21.08 -14.93
CA LYS A 508 17.79 -20.00 -15.51
C LYS A 508 16.68 -19.51 -14.56
N ALA A 509 16.13 -20.39 -13.74
CA ALA A 509 15.10 -20.02 -12.76
C ALA A 509 15.66 -19.27 -11.54
N MET A 510 16.90 -19.56 -11.15
CA MET A 510 17.53 -18.88 -10.02
C MET A 510 18.07 -17.50 -10.38
N GLY A 511 18.31 -17.23 -11.67
CA GLY A 511 18.70 -15.90 -12.14
C GLY A 511 20.03 -15.42 -11.58
N LEU A 512 20.86 -16.33 -11.08
CA LEU A 512 22.20 -16.06 -10.58
C LEU A 512 23.18 -16.06 -11.76
N SER A 513 24.21 -15.21 -11.70
CA SER A 513 25.33 -15.27 -12.64
C SER A 513 26.14 -16.55 -12.46
N LYS A 514 27.02 -16.85 -13.41
CA LYS A 514 27.89 -18.03 -13.35
C LYS A 514 28.82 -17.96 -12.13
N GLY A 515 29.04 -19.08 -11.46
CA GLY A 515 29.97 -19.21 -10.33
C GLY A 515 29.30 -19.17 -8.94
N HIS A 516 27.97 -19.15 -8.88
CA HIS A 516 27.22 -19.17 -7.62
C HIS A 516 26.89 -20.58 -7.11
N TRP A 517 27.21 -21.62 -7.88
CA TRP A 517 26.89 -23.02 -7.59
C TRP A 517 28.09 -23.79 -7.05
N TYR A 518 27.87 -24.56 -5.98
CA TYR A 518 28.90 -25.30 -5.25
C TYR A 518 28.44 -26.72 -4.94
N LYS A 519 29.38 -27.59 -4.59
CA LYS A 519 29.13 -28.96 -4.13
C LYS A 519 29.97 -29.30 -2.91
N CYS A 520 29.39 -30.09 -2.00
CA CYS A 520 30.11 -30.63 -0.84
C CYS A 520 31.00 -31.82 -1.22
N LYS A 521 31.78 -32.34 -0.27
CA LYS A 521 32.63 -33.53 -0.42
C LYS A 521 31.95 -34.76 -1.04
N LYS A 522 30.65 -34.96 -0.76
CA LYS A 522 29.85 -36.07 -1.32
C LYS A 522 29.16 -35.73 -2.66
N GLY A 523 29.44 -34.57 -3.24
CA GLY A 523 28.89 -34.14 -4.53
C GLY A 523 27.51 -33.47 -4.48
N HIS A 524 26.94 -33.23 -3.30
CA HIS A 524 25.63 -32.58 -3.19
C HIS A 524 25.69 -31.09 -3.51
N ILE A 525 24.82 -30.63 -4.42
CA ILE A 525 24.83 -29.28 -5.01
C ILE A 525 24.04 -28.29 -4.16
N TYR A 526 24.64 -27.12 -3.90
CA TYR A 526 24.05 -25.96 -3.24
C TYR A 526 24.46 -24.66 -3.95
N CYS A 527 23.85 -23.53 -3.61
CA CYS A 527 24.22 -22.23 -4.16
C CYS A 527 24.39 -21.19 -3.04
N ILE A 528 25.18 -20.16 -3.33
CA ILE A 528 25.38 -18.99 -2.47
C ILE A 528 24.80 -17.78 -3.22
N ALA A 529 23.69 -17.22 -2.74
CA ALA A 529 22.84 -16.33 -3.53
C ALA A 529 23.27 -14.85 -3.55
N ASP A 530 23.95 -14.35 -2.50
CA ASP A 530 24.27 -12.92 -2.36
C ASP A 530 25.40 -12.50 -3.33
N CYS A 531 26.64 -12.39 -2.86
CA CYS A 531 27.80 -12.07 -3.69
C CYS A 531 28.43 -13.30 -4.35
N GLY A 532 27.89 -14.51 -4.10
CA GLY A 532 28.48 -15.77 -4.53
C GLY A 532 29.70 -16.21 -3.71
N GLY A 533 30.19 -15.39 -2.76
CA GLY A 533 31.32 -15.70 -1.88
C GLY A 533 30.89 -16.37 -0.56
N ALA A 534 31.70 -17.31 -0.09
CA ALA A 534 31.40 -18.09 1.11
C ALA A 534 31.74 -17.33 2.41
N THR A 535 30.74 -16.67 3.00
CA THR A 535 30.89 -15.87 4.24
C THR A 535 30.34 -16.59 5.47
N VAL A 536 29.48 -17.60 5.27
CA VAL A 536 28.83 -18.37 6.34
C VAL A 536 29.06 -19.86 6.12
N GLN A 537 29.38 -20.57 7.21
CA GLN A 537 29.42 -22.03 7.23
C GLN A 537 28.03 -22.59 7.56
N GLY A 538 27.64 -23.64 6.85
CA GLY A 538 26.40 -24.37 7.07
C GLY A 538 26.66 -25.88 7.09
N VAL A 539 25.59 -26.63 7.31
CA VAL A 539 25.65 -28.10 7.32
C VAL A 539 24.91 -28.64 6.09
N CYS A 540 25.59 -29.52 5.34
CA CYS A 540 25.01 -30.20 4.20
C CYS A 540 23.74 -30.92 4.65
N PRO A 541 22.59 -30.62 4.06
CA PRO A 541 21.33 -31.23 4.45
C PRO A 541 21.29 -32.73 4.16
N GLU A 542 22.12 -33.21 3.23
CA GLU A 542 22.14 -34.59 2.75
C GLU A 542 23.20 -35.44 3.46
N CYS A 543 24.48 -35.02 3.44
CA CYS A 543 25.56 -35.81 4.05
C CYS A 543 25.98 -35.35 5.45
N LYS A 544 25.38 -34.28 5.98
CA LYS A 544 25.78 -33.64 7.24
C LYS A 544 27.21 -33.10 7.28
N GLY A 545 27.95 -33.12 6.16
CA GLY A 545 29.26 -32.49 6.04
C GLY A 545 29.17 -30.96 5.99
N VAL A 546 30.26 -30.27 6.29
CA VAL A 546 30.32 -28.80 6.28
C VAL A 546 30.15 -28.26 4.85
N ILE A 547 29.32 -27.24 4.67
CA ILE A 547 29.12 -26.49 3.41
C ILE A 547 29.35 -24.99 3.63
N GLY A 548 29.57 -24.22 2.57
CA GLY A 548 29.88 -22.79 2.68
C GLY A 548 31.34 -22.55 3.05
N GLY A 549 31.60 -21.56 3.92
CA GLY A 549 32.94 -21.06 4.22
C GLY A 549 32.93 -19.81 5.08
N SER A 550 34.06 -19.12 5.19
CA SER A 550 34.19 -17.90 6.02
C SER A 550 35.13 -16.91 5.36
N GLY A 551 34.87 -15.61 5.51
CA GLY A 551 35.73 -14.56 4.93
C GLY A 551 35.81 -14.64 3.40
N HIS A 552 34.69 -14.97 2.75
CA HIS A 552 34.59 -15.25 1.31
C HIS A 552 35.43 -16.43 0.80
N ARG A 553 36.05 -17.21 1.70
CA ARG A 553 36.81 -18.42 1.35
C ARG A 553 35.95 -19.64 1.54
N LEU A 554 35.81 -20.41 0.47
CA LEU A 554 35.09 -21.68 0.48
C LEU A 554 35.81 -22.71 1.38
N HIS A 555 35.04 -23.49 2.14
CA HIS A 555 35.59 -24.57 2.95
C HIS A 555 36.31 -25.61 2.07
N LYS A 556 37.46 -26.11 2.53
CA LYS A 556 38.39 -26.99 1.77
C LYS A 556 37.75 -28.25 1.17
N ASP A 557 36.71 -28.77 1.81
CA ASP A 557 35.98 -29.97 1.39
C ASP A 557 34.86 -29.69 0.38
N ASN A 558 34.72 -28.45 -0.09
CA ASN A 558 33.73 -28.04 -1.08
C ASN A 558 34.41 -27.62 -2.39
N ALA A 559 33.67 -27.69 -3.48
CA ALA A 559 34.13 -27.28 -4.80
C ALA A 559 33.05 -26.50 -5.56
N VAL A 560 33.42 -25.79 -6.62
CA VAL A 560 32.47 -25.19 -7.57
C VAL A 560 31.74 -26.32 -8.31
N ALA A 561 30.43 -26.18 -8.46
CA ALA A 561 29.60 -27.15 -9.19
C ALA A 561 29.48 -26.77 -10.66
N THR A 562 30.59 -26.89 -11.39
CA THR A 562 30.71 -26.59 -12.84
C THR A 562 29.62 -27.27 -13.67
N GLU A 563 29.16 -28.44 -13.24
CA GLU A 563 28.09 -29.19 -13.89
C GLU A 563 26.73 -28.47 -13.95
N MET A 564 26.53 -27.39 -13.18
CA MET A 564 25.28 -26.61 -13.15
C MET A 564 25.24 -25.52 -14.20
N ASP A 565 26.23 -24.64 -14.21
CA ASP A 565 26.25 -23.38 -14.97
C ASP A 565 27.49 -23.21 -15.87
N GLY A 566 28.37 -24.23 -15.90
CA GLY A 566 29.63 -24.22 -16.65
C GLY A 566 30.72 -23.35 -16.03
N ALA A 567 30.58 -22.89 -14.80
CA ALA A 567 31.59 -22.07 -14.14
C ALA A 567 32.80 -22.91 -13.69
N THR A 568 33.99 -22.49 -14.08
CA THR A 568 35.26 -23.09 -13.61
C THR A 568 35.80 -22.41 -12.35
N ARG A 569 35.22 -21.26 -11.97
CA ARG A 569 35.62 -20.42 -10.84
C ARG A 569 34.38 -19.90 -10.09
N PRO A 570 34.51 -19.57 -8.79
CA PRO A 570 33.44 -18.94 -8.02
C PRO A 570 33.15 -17.53 -8.55
N ALA A 571 31.93 -17.04 -8.32
CA ALA A 571 31.54 -15.68 -8.72
C ALA A 571 32.27 -14.58 -7.93
N TYR A 572 32.77 -14.91 -6.73
CA TYR A 572 33.60 -14.04 -5.90
C TYR A 572 34.97 -14.69 -5.69
N ASP A 573 36.03 -13.97 -6.07
CA ASP A 573 37.42 -14.36 -5.86
C ASP A 573 38.18 -13.23 -5.14
N PRO A 574 38.67 -13.44 -3.89
CA PRO A 574 39.39 -12.42 -3.14
C PRO A 574 40.69 -11.95 -3.82
N MET A 575 41.23 -12.71 -4.77
CA MET A 575 42.51 -12.43 -5.44
C MET A 575 42.37 -11.54 -6.68
N ASN A 576 41.15 -11.28 -7.16
CA ASN A 576 40.90 -10.60 -8.44
C ASN A 576 40.24 -9.22 -8.32
N ASN A 577 40.03 -8.71 -7.09
CA ASN A 577 39.52 -7.36 -6.83
C ASN A 577 40.62 -6.35 -6.44
N TYR A 578 41.90 -6.65 -6.71
CA TYR A 578 42.96 -5.63 -6.68
C TYR A 578 42.86 -4.80 -7.96
N ILE A 579 42.10 -3.71 -7.91
CA ILE A 579 42.27 -2.58 -8.83
C ILE A 579 43.48 -1.82 -8.27
N PRO A 580 44.65 -1.78 -8.94
CA PRO A 580 45.72 -0.90 -8.50
C PRO A 580 45.18 0.54 -8.50
N PRO A 581 45.55 1.39 -7.52
CA PRO A 581 45.28 2.81 -7.65
C PRO A 581 45.94 3.31 -8.95
N GLU A 582 45.19 4.08 -9.73
CA GLU A 582 45.71 4.77 -10.91
C GLU A 582 46.82 5.74 -10.45
N ASP A 583 48.04 5.53 -10.93
CA ASP A 583 49.11 6.55 -10.97
C ASP A 583 49.04 7.28 -12.32
#